data_AF-A0A8T3TGG3-F1
#
_entry.id   AF-A0A8T3TGG3-F1
#
_cell.length_a   1.000
_cell.length_b   1.000
_cell.length_c   1.000
_cell.angle_alpha   90.00
_cell.angle_beta   90.00
_cell.angle_gamma   90.00
#
_symmetry.space_group_name_H-M   'P 1'
#
loop_
_entity.id
_entity.type
_entity.pdbx_description
1 polymer ?
#
loop_
_entity_poly.entity_id
_entity_poly.type
_entity_poly.pdbx_seq_one_letter_code
_entity_poly.pdbx_strand_id
1 'polypeptide(L)' 'RPWVVLSAGVPLERFEAAVEAACRGGASGFLAGRAIWSDAIALDGLEARLETVSAPRLARLGQLVDALARPWWKATGGPT' A
#
# COMPACT_ATOMS: atom_id res chain seq x y z
N ARG A 1 12.04 -1.68 15.31
CA ARG A 1 10.60 -1.46 15.55
C ARG A 1 9.91 -1.43 14.19
N PRO A 2 8.77 -2.12 14.02
CA PRO A 2 8.04 -2.15 12.76
C PRO A 2 7.44 -0.77 12.48
N TRP A 3 7.38 -0.40 11.21
CA TRP A 3 6.81 0.86 10.75
C TRP A 3 6.24 0.68 9.35
N VAL A 4 5.37 1.60 8.94
CA VAL A 4 4.70 1.59 7.63
C VAL A 4 4.75 2.98 7.00
N VAL A 5 4.70 3.03 5.67
CA VAL A 5 4.59 4.30 4.93
C VAL A 5 3.12 4.72 4.79
N LEU A 6 2.86 6.02 4.96
CA LEU A 6 1.53 6.63 4.80
C LEU A 6 1.39 7.24 3.41
N SER A 7 0.22 7.09 2.79
CA SER A 7 -0.01 7.69 1.47
C SER A 7 -0.13 9.20 1.47
N ALA A 8 -0.47 9.83 2.60
CA ALA A 8 -0.59 11.28 2.78
C ALA A 8 -1.42 12.04 1.70
N GLY A 9 -2.28 11.35 0.94
CA GLY A 9 -3.04 11.94 -0.16
C GLY A 9 -2.27 12.11 -1.48
N VAL A 10 -1.08 11.51 -1.60
CA VAL A 10 -0.30 11.48 -2.84
C VAL A 10 -1.02 10.63 -3.89
N PRO A 11 -1.01 11.00 -5.18
CA PRO A 11 -1.52 10.17 -6.27
C PRO A 11 -0.88 8.77 -6.27
N LEU A 12 -1.66 7.76 -6.64
CA LEU A 12 -1.23 6.36 -6.61
C LEU A 12 0.06 6.13 -7.41
N GLU A 13 0.20 6.79 -8.57
CA GLU A 13 1.37 6.59 -9.44
C GLU A 13 2.69 6.88 -8.72
N ARG A 14 2.67 7.75 -7.71
CA ARG A 14 3.83 8.05 -6.87
C ARG A 14 3.85 7.22 -5.58
N PHE A 15 2.71 6.71 -5.15
CA PHE A 15 2.61 5.93 -3.92
C PHE A 15 3.22 4.54 -4.08
N GLU A 16 3.06 3.85 -5.22
CA GLU A 16 3.69 2.54 -5.45
C GLU A 16 5.22 2.62 -5.27
N ALA A 17 5.86 3.61 -5.89
CA ALA A 17 7.31 3.85 -5.75
C ALA A 17 7.71 4.18 -4.30
N ALA A 18 6.86 4.90 -3.55
CA ALA A 18 7.10 5.18 -2.14
C ALA A 18 7.01 3.91 -1.26
N VAL A 19 6.06 3.02 -1.53
CA VAL A 19 5.98 1.71 -0.86
C VAL A 19 7.21 0.87 -1.19
N GLU A 20 7.64 0.84 -2.44
CA GLU A 20 8.85 0.13 -2.87
C GLU A 20 10.10 0.61 -2.14
N ALA A 21 10.33 1.92 -2.12
CA ALA A 21 11.45 2.52 -1.42
C ALA A 21 11.39 2.26 0.10
N ALA A 22 10.20 2.39 0.70
CA ALA A 22 10.00 2.15 2.13
C ALA A 22 10.25 0.68 2.52
N CYS A 23 9.72 -0.27 1.75
CA CYS A 23 9.93 -1.70 1.96
C CYS A 23 11.42 -2.07 1.87
N ARG A 24 12.13 -1.59 0.85
CA ARG A 24 13.60 -1.74 0.75
C ARG A 24 14.34 -1.08 1.92
N GLY A 25 13.82 0.01 2.46
CA GLY A 25 14.30 0.67 3.68
C GLY A 25 13.94 -0.04 4.99
N GLY A 26 13.28 -1.20 4.93
CA GLY A 26 12.94 -2.02 6.10
C GLY A 26 11.56 -1.72 6.70
N ALA A 27 10.67 -1.04 5.98
CA ALA A 27 9.27 -0.95 6.34
C ALA A 27 8.61 -2.34 6.34
N SER A 28 7.57 -2.49 7.16
CA SER A 28 6.76 -3.70 7.27
C SER A 28 5.45 -3.62 6.48
N GLY A 29 5.28 -2.59 5.65
CA GLY A 29 4.10 -2.41 4.81
C GLY A 29 3.74 -0.94 4.61
N PHE A 30 2.47 -0.70 4.32
CA PHE A 30 1.91 0.63 4.12
C PHE A 30 0.57 0.78 4.86
N LEU A 31 0.14 2.02 5.07
CA LEU A 31 -1.22 2.37 5.48
C LEU A 31 -1.75 3.45 4.53
N ALA A 32 -2.77 3.10 3.74
CA ALA A 32 -3.32 3.96 2.71
C ALA A 32 -4.84 3.86 2.64
N GLY A 33 -5.48 5.01 2.38
CA GLY A 33 -6.92 5.12 2.13
C GLY A 33 -7.17 5.83 0.80
N ARG A 34 -7.32 7.15 0.84
CA ARG A 34 -7.68 7.99 -0.33
C ARG A 34 -6.84 7.74 -1.59
N ALA A 35 -5.55 7.44 -1.45
CA ALA A 35 -4.69 7.12 -2.59
C ALA A 35 -5.15 5.86 -3.38
N ILE A 36 -5.96 5.00 -2.76
CA ILE A 36 -6.49 3.77 -3.38
C ILE A 36 -7.87 4.01 -4.00
N TRP A 37 -8.78 4.71 -3.28
CA TRP A 37 -10.21 4.72 -3.60
C TRP A 37 -10.86 6.09 -3.81
N SER A 38 -10.14 7.22 -3.64
CA SER A 38 -10.79 8.54 -3.70
C SER A 38 -11.34 8.91 -5.08
N ASP A 39 -10.74 8.40 -6.17
CA ASP A 39 -11.21 8.59 -7.53
C ASP A 39 -12.48 7.79 -7.86
N ALA A 40 -12.89 6.87 -6.99
CA ALA A 40 -14.14 6.14 -7.14
C ALA A 40 -15.36 6.94 -6.63
N ILE A 41 -15.15 7.96 -5.78
CA ILE A 41 -16.26 8.71 -5.13
C ILE A 41 -16.98 9.66 -6.09
N ALA A 42 -16.28 10.14 -7.13
CA ALA A 42 -16.78 11.22 -7.99
C ALA A 42 -17.40 10.73 -9.31
N LEU A 43 -17.61 9.42 -9.48
CA LEU A 43 -18.03 8.81 -10.74
C LEU A 43 -19.29 7.98 -10.54
N ASP A 44 -20.15 7.94 -11.57
CA ASP A 44 -21.19 6.92 -11.66
C ASP A 44 -20.55 5.52 -11.67
N GLY A 45 -21.22 4.55 -11.03
CA GLY A 45 -20.70 3.18 -10.94
C GLY A 45 -19.60 2.99 -9.89
N LEU A 46 -19.76 3.59 -8.70
CA LEU A 46 -18.87 3.44 -7.54
C LEU A 46 -18.44 1.98 -7.32
N GLU A 47 -19.38 1.04 -7.29
CA GLU A 47 -19.12 -0.38 -7.03
C GLU A 47 -18.23 -1.00 -8.12
N ALA A 48 -18.57 -0.77 -9.39
CA ALA A 48 -17.75 -1.22 -10.52
C ALA A 48 -16.34 -0.61 -10.49
N ARG A 49 -16.18 0.65 -10.07
CA ARG A 49 -14.87 1.30 -9.92
C ARG A 49 -14.07 0.75 -8.75
N LEU A 50 -14.70 0.46 -7.62
CA LEU A 50 -14.04 -0.20 -6.50
C LEU A 50 -13.50 -1.57 -6.92
N GLU A 51 -14.29 -2.33 -7.67
CA GLU A 51 -13.92 -3.67 -8.13
C GLU A 51 -12.85 -3.65 -9.24
N THR A 52 -13.01 -2.83 -10.26
CA THR A 52 -12.14 -2.86 -11.46
C THR A 52 -10.89 -2.00 -11.35
N VAL A 53 -10.85 -1.07 -10.37
CA VAL A 53 -9.75 -0.13 -10.21
C VAL A 53 -9.15 -0.18 -8.81
N SER A 54 -9.92 0.10 -7.77
CA SER A 54 -9.38 0.20 -6.40
C SER A 54 -8.84 -1.13 -5.87
N ALA A 55 -9.56 -2.24 -6.08
CA ALA A 55 -9.15 -3.56 -5.62
C ALA A 55 -7.86 -4.06 -6.33
N PRO A 56 -7.72 -3.98 -7.67
CA PRO A 56 -6.46 -4.30 -8.34
C PRO A 56 -5.26 -3.47 -7.85
N ARG A 57 -5.46 -2.17 -7.58
CA ARG A 57 -4.41 -1.31 -7.01
C ARG A 57 -3.97 -1.79 -5.63
N LEU A 58 -4.92 -2.09 -4.75
CA LEU A 58 -4.63 -2.63 -3.43
C LEU A 58 -3.89 -3.97 -3.53
N ALA A 59 -4.31 -4.86 -4.43
CA ALA A 59 -3.67 -6.15 -4.66
C ALA A 59 -2.20 -5.98 -5.09
N ARG A 60 -1.91 -5.03 -5.99
CA ARG A 60 -0.54 -4.74 -6.44
C ARG A 60 0.35 -4.22 -5.32
N LEU A 61 -0.16 -3.31 -4.49
CA LEU A 61 0.55 -2.85 -3.29
C LEU A 61 0.81 -4.00 -2.30
N GLY A 62 -0.15 -4.92 -2.14
CA GLY A 62 0.00 -6.13 -1.34
C GLY A 62 1.13 -7.03 -1.84
N GLN A 63 1.14 -7.34 -3.14
CA GLN A 63 2.21 -8.13 -3.77
C GLN A 63 3.60 -7.50 -3.57
N LEU A 64 3.67 -6.18 -3.64
CA LEU A 64 4.92 -5.45 -3.43
C LEU A 64 5.42 -5.59 -1.99
N VAL A 65 4.51 -5.46 -1.01
CA VAL A 65 4.82 -5.67 0.42
C VAL A 65 5.27 -7.11 0.66
N ASP A 66 4.56 -8.11 0.11
CA ASP A 66 4.91 -9.52 0.26
C ASP A 66 6.32 -9.81 -0.29
N ALA A 67 6.69 -9.17 -1.39
CA ALA A 67 7.99 -9.37 -2.04
C ALA A 67 9.15 -8.65 -1.34
N LEU A 68 8.92 -7.46 -0.78
CA LEU A 68 10.01 -6.54 -0.41
C LEU A 68 10.02 -6.11 1.05
N ALA A 69 8.90 -6.20 1.77
CA ALA A 69 8.81 -5.67 3.13
C ALA A 69 9.59 -6.55 4.12
N ARG A 70 10.09 -5.91 5.19
CA ARG A 70 10.60 -6.64 6.35
C ARG A 70 9.42 -7.08 7.21
N PRO A 71 9.19 -8.39 7.44
CA PRO A 71 8.10 -8.82 8.31
C PRO A 71 8.20 -8.21 9.70
N TRP A 72 7.07 -7.78 10.25
CA TRP A 72 7.05 -7.00 11.49
C TRP A 72 7.65 -7.76 12.68
N TRP A 73 7.45 -9.08 12.75
CA TRP A 73 8.03 -9.92 13.80
C TRP A 73 9.56 -9.96 13.73
N LYS A 74 10.16 -9.95 12.52
CA LYS A 74 11.61 -9.78 12.37
C LYS A 74 12.09 -8.38 12.74
N ALA A 75 11.24 -7.35 12.63
CA ALA A 75 11.56 -5.97 13.01
C ALA A 75 11.44 -5.69 14.52
N THR A 76 10.80 -6.58 15.27
CA THR A 76 10.69 -6.56 16.74
C THR A 76 11.68 -7.50 17.45
N GLY A 77 12.54 -8.23 16.71
CA GLY A 77 13.46 -9.22 17.30
C GLY A 77 12.83 -10.60 17.53
N GLY A 78 11.73 -10.90 16.85
CA GLY A 78 11.11 -12.23 16.82
C GLY A 78 12.01 -13.27 16.13
N PRO A 79 11.69 -14.57 16.31
CA PRO A 79 12.57 -15.66 15.92
C PRO A 79 12.90 -15.62 14.42
N THR A 80 14.18 -15.86 14.11
CA THR A 80 14.74 -15.91 12.76
C THR A 80 14.20 -17.07 11.95
#